data_AF-K1YMT2-F1
#
_entry.id   AF-K1YMT2-F1
#
_cell.length_a   1.000
_cell.length_b   1.000
_cell.length_c   1.000
_cell.angle_alpha   90.00
_cell.angle_beta   90.00
_cell.angle_gamma   90.00
#
_symmetry.space_group_name_H-M   'P 1'
#
loop_
_entity.id
_entity.type
_entity.pdbx_description
1 polymer ?
#
loop_
_entity_poly.entity_id
_entity_poly.type
_entity_poly.pdbx_seq_one_letter_code
_entity_poly.pdbx_strand_id
1 'polypeptide(L)'
;MRSQVIRAIGDGLFDIGSRDGLDLHRVSQVVLAGNTAMLALLSGRNADLLLQLSYWNRPIDCRPLETASWTHAWQIAPHGAIEVLPPVAGFVGSDLLAGVVATRLTQGGPGALLIDFGTNSEVALWNGTLNAKGQFSRSTPPSGFVLPLDGRSIALTKKDVDTFQRAKAAIGVAVSVLLAKAGMDSSQLRRVCIGGIFGQYLDIANAMEIGLLPSMPRIVETAGNTALAGCEAVLVTPEGKIRWQEAMARAATINLSACAEFDALFLQHLFLMPITGD
;
A
#
# COMPACT_ATOMS: atom_id res chain seq x y z
N MET A 1 -6.26 9.56 -37.58
CA MET A 1 -5.70 9.32 -36.23
C MET A 1 -4.92 8.00 -36.14
N ARG A 2 -5.52 6.81 -36.28
CA ARG A 2 -4.78 5.52 -36.26
C ARG A 2 -3.57 5.45 -37.21
N SER A 3 -3.77 5.81 -38.48
CA SER A 3 -2.70 5.84 -39.48
C SER A 3 -1.56 6.83 -39.16
N GLN A 4 -1.87 7.91 -38.43
CA GLN A 4 -0.86 8.87 -37.97
C GLN A 4 -0.02 8.30 -36.83
N VAL A 5 -0.64 7.57 -35.89
CA VAL A 5 0.09 6.89 -34.80
C VAL A 5 1.03 5.83 -35.36
N ILE A 6 0.54 4.99 -36.29
CA ILE A 6 1.38 3.95 -36.95
C ILE A 6 2.56 4.60 -37.67
N ARG A 7 2.31 5.69 -38.42
CA ARG A 7 3.38 6.43 -39.10
C ARG A 7 4.40 7.01 -38.13
N ALA A 8 3.94 7.68 -37.07
CA ALA A 8 4.82 8.29 -36.08
C ALA A 8 5.73 7.26 -35.39
N ILE A 9 5.21 6.06 -35.09
CA ILE A 9 6.03 4.95 -34.57
C ILE A 9 7.07 4.51 -35.61
N GLY A 10 6.68 4.40 -36.88
CA GLY A 10 7.59 4.04 -37.97
C GLY A 10 8.70 5.06 -38.19
N ASP A 11 8.37 6.35 -38.19
CA ASP A 11 9.33 7.44 -38.31
C ASP A 11 10.34 7.40 -37.15
N GLY A 12 9.86 7.18 -35.91
CA GLY A 12 10.75 7.04 -34.75
C GLY A 12 11.68 5.82 -34.82
N LEU A 13 11.18 4.67 -35.31
CA LEU A 13 12.02 3.49 -35.55
C LEU A 13 13.10 3.76 -36.60
N PHE A 14 12.73 4.44 -37.69
CA PHE A 14 13.66 4.82 -38.76
C PHE A 14 14.75 5.77 -38.27
N ASP A 15 14.40 6.76 -37.46
CA ASP A 15 15.35 7.71 -36.87
C ASP A 15 16.36 6.99 -35.95
N ILE A 16 15.89 6.08 -35.08
CA ILE A 16 16.75 5.26 -34.22
C ILE A 16 17.66 4.36 -35.07
N GLY A 17 17.08 3.68 -36.07
CA GLY A 17 17.83 2.79 -36.93
C GLY A 17 18.93 3.49 -37.72
N SER A 18 18.63 4.67 -38.26
CA SER A 18 19.59 5.50 -38.99
C SER A 18 20.70 6.04 -38.09
N ARG A 19 20.36 6.48 -36.88
CA ARG A 19 21.33 7.00 -35.91
C ARG A 19 22.29 5.93 -35.42
N ASP A 20 21.78 4.74 -35.13
CA ASP A 20 22.53 3.66 -34.48
C ASP A 20 23.05 2.60 -35.48
N GLY A 21 22.84 2.82 -36.79
CA GLY A 21 23.30 1.93 -37.87
C GLY A 21 22.59 0.57 -37.88
N LEU A 22 21.35 0.50 -37.39
CA LEU A 22 20.56 -0.73 -37.33
C LEU A 22 19.76 -0.91 -38.62
N ASP A 23 19.90 -2.08 -39.24
CA ASP A 23 19.02 -2.52 -40.32
C ASP A 23 17.68 -3.00 -39.74
N LEU A 24 16.64 -2.18 -39.88
CA LEU A 24 15.31 -2.48 -39.38
C LEU A 24 14.73 -3.77 -39.97
N HIS A 25 15.12 -4.16 -41.20
CA HIS A 25 14.64 -5.41 -41.81
C HIS A 25 15.08 -6.67 -41.04
N ARG A 26 16.05 -6.54 -40.12
CA ARG A 26 16.49 -7.62 -39.22
C ARG A 26 15.73 -7.68 -37.91
N VAL A 27 14.87 -6.70 -37.60
CA VAL A 27 14.05 -6.67 -36.39
C VAL A 27 12.94 -7.71 -36.52
N SER A 28 13.04 -8.79 -35.75
CA SER A 28 12.11 -9.92 -35.76
C SER A 28 10.98 -9.81 -34.73
N GLN A 29 11.08 -8.89 -33.76
CA GLN A 29 10.08 -8.70 -32.72
C GLN A 29 9.99 -7.23 -32.30
N VAL A 30 8.76 -6.75 -32.12
CA VAL A 30 8.42 -5.44 -31.58
C VAL A 30 7.38 -5.63 -30.49
N VAL A 31 7.62 -5.08 -29.30
CA VAL A 31 6.67 -5.08 -28.18
C VAL A 31 6.27 -3.64 -27.90
N LEU A 32 4.97 -3.37 -27.81
CA LEU A 32 4.39 -2.04 -27.66
C LEU A 32 3.69 -1.96 -26.31
N ALA A 33 4.12 -1.00 -25.50
CA ALA A 33 3.49 -0.61 -24.24
C ALA A 33 3.00 0.84 -24.35
N GLY A 34 1.94 1.18 -23.63
CA GLY A 34 1.39 2.54 -23.63
C GLY A 34 0.12 2.68 -22.81
N ASN A 35 -0.26 3.93 -22.57
CA ASN A 35 -1.52 4.23 -21.92
C ASN A 35 -2.69 3.72 -22.75
N THR A 36 -3.80 3.40 -22.08
CA THR A 36 -4.96 2.74 -22.67
C THR A 36 -5.55 3.52 -23.85
N ALA A 37 -5.52 4.85 -23.81
CA ALA A 37 -5.98 5.69 -24.91
C ALA A 37 -5.11 5.52 -26.16
N MET A 38 -3.78 5.54 -26.01
CA MET A 38 -2.85 5.34 -27.12
C MET A 38 -2.97 3.93 -27.71
N LEU A 39 -3.14 2.92 -26.87
CA LEU A 39 -3.33 1.53 -27.33
C LEU A 39 -4.67 1.35 -28.05
N ALA A 40 -5.75 1.96 -27.56
CA ALA A 40 -7.06 1.95 -28.21
C ALA A 40 -7.02 2.65 -29.58
N LEU A 41 -6.30 3.79 -29.69
CA LEU A 41 -6.10 4.51 -30.95
C LEU A 41 -5.24 3.72 -31.95
N LEU A 42 -4.15 3.11 -31.49
CA LEU A 42 -3.24 2.31 -32.30
C LEU A 42 -3.94 1.06 -32.85
N SER A 43 -4.66 0.33 -31.99
CA SER A 43 -5.43 -0.85 -32.38
C SER A 43 -6.69 -0.50 -33.18
N GLY A 44 -7.20 0.73 -33.03
CA GLY A 44 -8.48 1.16 -33.61
C GLY A 44 -9.69 0.50 -32.98
N ARG A 45 -9.60 0.10 -31.70
CA ARG A 45 -10.64 -0.67 -31.00
C ARG A 45 -11.02 -0.05 -29.66
N ASN A 46 -12.31 -0.12 -29.34
CA ASN A 46 -12.86 0.10 -28.00
C ASN A 46 -12.51 1.45 -27.35
N ALA A 47 -12.16 2.46 -28.15
CA ALA A 47 -11.82 3.79 -27.65
C ALA A 47 -13.03 4.48 -27.00
N ASP A 48 -14.24 4.13 -27.42
CA ASP A 48 -15.50 4.58 -26.84
C ASP A 48 -15.70 4.07 -25.39
N LEU A 49 -15.14 2.91 -25.04
CA LEU A 49 -15.24 2.35 -23.69
C LEU A 49 -14.51 3.20 -22.66
N LEU A 50 -13.48 3.96 -23.06
CA LEU A 50 -12.78 4.91 -22.16
C LEU A 50 -13.71 6.00 -21.61
N LEU A 51 -14.77 6.34 -22.36
CA LEU A 51 -15.76 7.34 -21.96
C LEU A 51 -16.82 6.76 -21.00
N GLN A 52 -16.87 5.44 -20.82
CA GLN A 52 -17.84 4.77 -19.98
C GLN A 52 -17.28 4.54 -18.58
N LEU A 53 -17.94 5.10 -17.56
CA LEU A 53 -17.57 4.98 -16.14
C LEU A 53 -17.34 3.51 -15.70
N SER A 54 -18.08 2.58 -16.28
CA SER A 54 -17.98 1.14 -15.99
C SER A 54 -16.65 0.50 -16.42
N TYR A 55 -15.90 1.13 -17.32
CA TYR A 55 -14.62 0.64 -17.84
C TYR A 55 -13.41 1.39 -17.30
N TRP A 56 -13.60 2.40 -16.46
CA TRP A 56 -12.50 3.19 -15.89
C TRP A 56 -11.53 2.35 -15.07
N ASN A 57 -12.05 1.39 -14.32
CA ASN A 57 -11.30 0.45 -13.49
C ASN A 57 -11.34 -1.00 -14.02
N ARG A 58 -11.69 -1.20 -15.30
CA ARG A 58 -11.74 -2.53 -15.92
C ARG A 58 -10.82 -2.60 -17.14
N PRO A 59 -10.26 -3.78 -17.44
CA PRO A 59 -9.46 -3.96 -18.65
C PRO A 59 -10.26 -3.65 -19.91
N ILE A 60 -9.60 -3.02 -20.88
CA ILE A 60 -10.13 -2.78 -22.22
C ILE A 60 -9.30 -3.60 -23.20
N ASP A 61 -9.96 -4.38 -24.06
CA ASP A 61 -9.25 -5.17 -25.08
C ASP A 61 -8.76 -4.26 -26.20
N CYS A 62 -7.45 -3.98 -26.21
CA CYS A 62 -6.77 -3.17 -27.22
C CYS A 62 -5.94 -4.02 -28.20
N ARG A 63 -6.22 -5.33 -28.35
CA ARG A 63 -5.46 -6.18 -29.27
C ARG A 63 -5.80 -5.85 -30.74
N PRO A 64 -4.79 -5.54 -31.59
CA PRO A 64 -5.03 -5.26 -32.99
C PRO A 64 -5.59 -6.50 -33.72
N LEU A 65 -6.48 -6.27 -34.69
CA LEU A 65 -7.02 -7.36 -35.53
C LEU A 65 -5.98 -7.88 -36.53
N GLU A 66 -5.09 -7.01 -36.99
CA GLU A 66 -3.96 -7.35 -37.86
C GLU A 66 -2.79 -6.39 -37.59
N THR A 67 -1.58 -6.87 -37.82
CA THR A 67 -0.32 -6.11 -37.67
C THR A 67 0.58 -6.26 -38.90
N ALA A 68 0.16 -6.99 -39.94
CA ALA A 68 0.94 -7.24 -41.13
C ALA A 68 1.17 -5.96 -41.94
N SER A 69 0.20 -5.05 -41.96
CA SER A 69 0.39 -3.75 -42.59
C SER A 69 1.43 -2.89 -41.85
N TRP A 70 1.65 -3.14 -40.56
CA TRP A 70 2.58 -2.38 -39.72
C TRP A 70 4.03 -2.83 -39.95
N THR A 71 4.27 -4.12 -40.18
CA THR A 71 5.63 -4.61 -40.48
C THR A 71 6.20 -3.96 -41.73
N HIS A 72 5.36 -3.82 -42.78
CA HIS A 72 5.71 -3.10 -43.99
C HIS A 72 5.88 -1.60 -43.74
N ALA A 73 4.96 -0.96 -43.00
CA ALA A 73 5.02 0.47 -42.71
C ALA A 73 6.27 0.85 -41.88
N TRP A 74 6.76 -0.05 -41.03
CA TRP A 74 7.92 0.17 -40.16
C TRP A 74 9.22 -0.37 -40.76
N GLN A 75 9.18 -0.93 -41.97
CA GLN A 75 10.34 -1.53 -42.66
C GLN A 75 11.06 -2.58 -41.80
N ILE A 76 10.32 -3.31 -40.97
CA ILE A 76 10.88 -4.42 -40.18
C ILE A 76 10.83 -5.74 -40.96
N ALA A 77 11.27 -6.84 -40.36
CA ALA A 77 11.22 -8.14 -41.00
C ALA A 77 9.77 -8.48 -41.44
N PRO A 78 9.54 -9.01 -42.65
CA PRO A 78 8.19 -9.32 -43.17
C PRO A 78 7.37 -10.28 -42.28
N HIS A 79 8.05 -11.12 -41.50
CA HIS A 79 7.48 -12.06 -40.54
C HIS A 79 7.74 -11.64 -39.08
N GLY A 80 8.08 -10.38 -38.83
CA GLY A 80 8.32 -9.85 -37.50
C GLY A 80 7.07 -9.93 -36.62
N ALA A 81 7.22 -10.40 -35.39
CA ALA A 81 6.12 -10.47 -34.42
C ALA A 81 5.91 -9.09 -33.78
N ILE A 82 4.67 -8.57 -33.84
CA ILE A 82 4.30 -7.33 -33.16
C ILE A 82 3.31 -7.66 -32.05
N GLU A 83 3.71 -7.42 -30.81
CA GLU A 83 2.89 -7.63 -29.62
C GLU A 83 2.49 -6.30 -29.00
N VAL A 84 1.20 -6.12 -28.73
CA VAL A 84 0.68 -4.99 -27.97
C VAL A 84 0.34 -5.48 -26.57
N LEU A 85 1.04 -4.96 -25.56
CA LEU A 85 0.80 -5.34 -24.18
C LEU A 85 -0.57 -4.80 -23.71
N PRO A 86 -1.43 -5.66 -23.12
CA PRO A 86 -2.76 -5.25 -22.73
C PRO A 86 -2.73 -4.24 -21.57
N PRO A 87 -3.60 -3.22 -21.58
CA PRO A 87 -3.72 -2.29 -20.46
C PRO A 87 -4.30 -2.98 -19.22
N VAL A 88 -4.01 -2.43 -18.05
CA VAL A 88 -4.56 -2.90 -16.77
C VAL A 88 -6.03 -2.48 -16.63
N ALA A 89 -6.33 -1.23 -16.97
CA ALA A 89 -7.67 -0.64 -16.87
C ALA A 89 -7.85 0.52 -17.86
N GLY A 90 -9.07 1.09 -17.93
CA GLY A 90 -9.34 2.30 -18.73
C GLY A 90 -8.37 3.45 -18.47
N PHE A 91 -8.02 3.73 -17.21
CA PHE A 91 -7.07 4.80 -16.84
C PHE A 91 -5.65 4.32 -16.53
N VAL A 92 -5.36 3.03 -16.65
CA VAL A 92 -4.04 2.47 -16.32
C VAL A 92 -3.56 1.61 -17.47
N GLY A 93 -2.57 2.12 -18.20
CA GLY A 93 -1.97 1.47 -19.36
C GLY A 93 -1.03 0.32 -19.05
N SER A 94 -0.48 -0.27 -20.10
CA SER A 94 0.59 -1.27 -19.99
C SER A 94 1.98 -0.63 -19.82
N ASP A 95 2.13 0.65 -20.11
CA ASP A 95 3.33 1.45 -19.84
C ASP A 95 3.68 1.50 -18.35
N LEU A 96 2.71 1.75 -17.47
CA LEU A 96 2.96 1.70 -16.01
C LEU A 96 3.49 0.33 -15.59
N LEU A 97 2.89 -0.75 -16.11
CA LEU A 97 3.30 -2.13 -15.79
C LEU A 97 4.69 -2.44 -16.37
N ALA A 98 5.00 -1.95 -17.57
CA ALA A 98 6.33 -2.03 -18.15
C ALA A 98 7.37 -1.32 -17.28
N GLY A 99 7.01 -0.15 -16.73
CA GLY A 99 7.83 0.56 -15.73
C GLY A 99 8.06 -0.26 -14.46
N VAL A 100 7.02 -0.91 -13.93
CA VAL A 100 7.12 -1.82 -12.76
C VAL A 100 8.11 -2.97 -13.03
N VAL A 101 8.03 -3.58 -14.22
CA VAL A 101 8.93 -4.68 -14.61
C VAL A 101 10.36 -4.18 -14.83
N ALA A 102 10.53 -3.06 -15.54
CA ALA A 102 11.85 -2.50 -15.86
C ALA A 102 12.61 -2.06 -14.62
N THR A 103 11.91 -1.46 -13.65
CA THR A 103 12.50 -1.04 -12.36
C THR A 103 12.66 -2.18 -11.38
N ARG A 104 12.11 -3.37 -11.69
CA ARG A 104 12.04 -4.51 -10.77
C ARG A 104 11.41 -4.10 -9.43
N LEU A 105 10.37 -3.26 -9.47
CA LEU A 105 9.76 -2.62 -8.29
C LEU A 105 9.39 -3.64 -7.19
N THR A 106 9.03 -4.86 -7.60
CA THR A 106 8.62 -5.96 -6.72
C THR A 106 9.75 -6.88 -6.25
N GLN A 107 10.97 -6.71 -6.75
CA GLN A 107 12.14 -7.52 -6.35
C GLN A 107 12.85 -6.98 -5.10
N GLY A 108 12.51 -5.77 -4.66
CA GLY A 108 12.86 -5.23 -3.34
C GLY A 108 11.77 -5.51 -2.31
N GLY A 109 12.10 -5.38 -1.02
CA GLY A 109 11.10 -5.42 0.06
C GLY A 109 9.96 -4.41 -0.14
N PRO A 110 8.88 -4.51 0.67
CA PRO A 110 7.76 -3.57 0.60
C PRO A 110 8.21 -2.10 0.73
N GLY A 111 7.39 -1.18 0.21
CA GLY A 111 7.63 0.27 0.30
C GLY A 111 8.34 0.83 -0.93
N ALA A 112 8.06 0.27 -2.10
CA ALA A 112 8.60 0.79 -3.36
C ALA A 112 7.49 1.52 -4.14
N LEU A 113 7.80 2.74 -4.57
CA LEU A 113 6.87 3.60 -5.31
C LEU A 113 7.48 3.92 -6.67
N LEU A 114 6.73 3.65 -7.73
CA LEU A 114 7.01 4.15 -9.06
C LEU A 114 6.02 5.28 -9.35
N ILE A 115 6.55 6.44 -9.73
CA ILE A 115 5.76 7.56 -10.24
C ILE A 115 6.24 7.80 -11.66
N ASP A 116 5.33 7.67 -12.63
CA ASP A 116 5.57 8.05 -14.01
C ASP A 116 5.04 9.47 -14.23
N PHE A 117 5.95 10.42 -14.43
CA PHE A 117 5.61 11.81 -14.75
C PHE A 117 5.47 11.97 -16.26
N GLY A 118 4.35 11.47 -16.80
CA GLY A 118 3.99 11.57 -18.21
C GLY A 118 2.86 12.57 -18.49
N THR A 119 2.24 12.45 -19.66
CA THR A 119 0.99 13.18 -19.99
C THR A 119 -0.13 12.85 -19.01
N ASN A 120 -0.14 11.61 -18.50
CA ASN A 120 -0.88 11.20 -17.33
C ASN A 120 0.11 11.01 -16.18
N SER A 121 -0.31 11.33 -14.96
CA SER A 121 0.46 10.98 -13.76
C SER A 121 0.00 9.62 -13.26
N GLU A 122 0.68 8.55 -13.69
CA GLU A 122 0.44 7.20 -13.18
C GLU A 122 1.36 6.88 -11.99
N VAL A 123 0.82 6.15 -11.01
CA VAL A 123 1.54 5.77 -9.80
C VAL A 123 1.33 4.28 -9.52
N ALA A 124 2.41 3.56 -9.27
CA ALA A 124 2.38 2.18 -8.79
C ALA A 124 3.06 2.08 -7.43
N LEU A 125 2.31 1.66 -6.40
CA LEU A 125 2.81 1.39 -5.06
C LEU A 125 2.90 -0.12 -4.86
N TRP A 126 4.09 -0.60 -4.52
CA TRP A 126 4.32 -1.94 -4.00
C TRP A 126 4.38 -1.88 -2.47
N ASN A 127 3.28 -2.24 -1.82
CA ASN A 127 3.17 -2.26 -0.35
C ASN A 127 3.48 -3.63 0.28
N GLY A 128 3.70 -4.66 -0.53
CA GLY A 128 4.04 -6.02 -0.09
C GLY A 128 2.89 -6.85 0.48
N THR A 129 3.27 -7.96 1.10
CA THR A 129 2.51 -9.21 1.30
C THR A 129 1.19 -9.16 2.09
N LEU A 130 0.78 -8.04 2.69
CA LEU A 130 -0.37 -7.94 3.60
C LEU A 130 -1.21 -6.68 3.32
N ASN A 131 -2.50 -6.82 3.04
CA ASN A 131 -3.40 -5.67 2.84
C ASN A 131 -3.94 -5.09 4.18
N ALA A 132 -4.65 -3.96 4.12
CA ALA A 132 -5.24 -3.31 5.30
C ALA A 132 -6.22 -4.22 6.10
N LYS A 133 -6.85 -5.19 5.42
CA LYS A 133 -7.71 -6.22 6.04
C LYS A 133 -6.91 -7.35 6.70
N GLY A 134 -5.58 -7.23 6.75
CA GLY A 134 -4.68 -8.24 7.29
C GLY A 134 -4.70 -9.53 6.47
N GLN A 135 -5.07 -9.49 5.19
CA GLN A 135 -5.08 -10.65 4.31
C GLN A 135 -3.75 -10.72 3.57
N PHE A 136 -3.15 -11.91 3.57
CA PHE A 136 -1.93 -12.14 2.83
C PHE A 136 -2.19 -12.15 1.31
N SER A 137 -1.18 -11.75 0.54
CA SER A 137 -1.16 -11.87 -0.91
C SER A 137 -1.41 -13.33 -1.36
N ARG A 138 -1.96 -13.53 -2.56
CA ARG A 138 -2.18 -14.89 -3.12
C ARG A 138 -0.89 -15.70 -3.31
N SER A 139 0.25 -15.02 -3.35
CA SER A 139 1.59 -15.63 -3.39
C SER A 139 2.08 -16.15 -2.03
N THR A 140 1.42 -15.83 -0.92
CA THR A 140 1.80 -16.34 0.40
C THR A 140 1.30 -17.79 0.56
N PRO A 141 2.16 -18.74 0.96
CA PRO A 141 1.77 -20.13 1.16
C PRO A 141 0.63 -20.29 2.17
N PRO A 142 -0.18 -21.37 2.11
CA PRO A 142 -1.22 -21.66 3.10
C PRO A 142 -0.67 -21.78 4.54
N SER A 143 0.61 -22.13 4.68
CA SER A 143 1.31 -22.19 5.96
C SER A 143 1.60 -20.81 6.57
N GLY A 144 1.32 -19.71 5.88
CA GLY A 144 1.59 -18.35 6.35
C GLY A 144 2.90 -17.78 5.81
N PHE A 145 3.22 -16.56 6.26
CA PHE A 145 4.45 -15.86 5.92
C PHE A 145 5.61 -16.39 6.76
N VAL A 146 6.60 -17.01 6.12
CA VAL A 146 7.71 -17.68 6.81
C VAL A 146 8.85 -16.70 7.08
N LEU A 147 9.16 -16.51 8.36
CA LEU A 147 10.28 -15.74 8.86
C LEU A 147 11.46 -16.68 9.17
N PRO A 148 12.59 -16.56 8.46
CA PRO A 148 13.80 -17.29 8.80
C PRO A 148 14.45 -16.67 10.04
N LEU A 149 14.69 -17.47 11.07
CA LEU A 149 15.32 -17.08 12.33
C LEU A 149 16.38 -18.11 12.70
N ASP A 150 17.66 -17.81 12.46
CA ASP A 150 18.86 -18.56 12.89
C ASP A 150 18.62 -20.05 13.23
N GLY A 151 18.37 -20.86 12.20
CA GLY A 151 18.20 -22.31 12.30
C GLY A 151 16.76 -22.79 12.58
N ARG A 152 15.78 -21.89 12.65
CA ARG A 152 14.35 -22.18 12.79
C ARG A 152 13.54 -21.33 11.81
N SER A 153 12.39 -21.85 11.40
CA SER A 153 11.39 -21.10 10.64
C SER A 153 10.18 -20.86 11.51
N ILE A 154 9.81 -19.60 11.72
CA ILE A 154 8.53 -19.24 12.35
C ILE A 154 7.59 -18.77 11.25
N ALA A 155 6.36 -19.26 11.24
CA ALA A 155 5.36 -18.81 10.28
C ALA A 155 4.36 -17.86 10.96
N LEU A 156 4.14 -16.70 10.36
CA LEU A 156 3.07 -15.79 10.71
C LEU A 156 1.82 -16.15 9.91
N THR A 157 0.77 -16.60 10.57
CA THR A 157 -0.47 -17.07 9.94
C THR A 157 -1.54 -15.97 9.92
N LYS A 158 -2.59 -16.17 9.12
CA LYS A 158 -3.75 -15.27 9.10
C LYS A 158 -4.40 -15.17 10.48
N LYS A 159 -4.44 -16.28 11.23
CA LYS A 159 -4.97 -16.33 12.59
C LYS A 159 -4.18 -15.43 13.55
N ASP A 160 -2.87 -15.35 13.38
CA ASP A 160 -2.01 -14.49 14.20
C ASP A 160 -2.28 -13.02 13.90
N VAL A 161 -2.38 -12.67 12.61
CA VAL A 161 -2.76 -11.32 12.17
C VAL A 161 -4.13 -10.92 12.71
N ASP A 162 -5.13 -11.81 12.61
CA ASP A 162 -6.47 -11.56 13.14
C ASP A 162 -6.48 -11.34 14.66
N THR A 163 -5.64 -12.09 15.37
CA THR A 163 -5.53 -11.98 16.84
C THR A 163 -4.88 -10.65 17.22
N PHE A 164 -3.84 -10.26 16.50
CA PHE A 164 -3.21 -8.96 16.67
C PHE A 164 -4.17 -7.80 16.35
N GLN A 165 -4.90 -7.86 15.23
CA GLN A 165 -5.89 -6.85 14.85
C GLN A 165 -6.97 -6.64 15.92
N ARG A 166 -7.48 -7.73 16.52
CA ARG A 166 -8.43 -7.63 17.65
C ARG A 166 -7.84 -6.97 18.89
N ALA A 167 -6.59 -7.29 19.23
CA ALA A 167 -5.90 -6.67 20.36
C ALA A 167 -5.68 -5.16 20.12
N LYS A 168 -5.24 -4.80 18.91
CA LYS A 168 -5.10 -3.41 18.46
C LYS A 168 -6.43 -2.65 18.54
N ALA A 169 -7.51 -3.25 18.03
CA ALA A 169 -8.84 -2.67 18.03
C ALA A 169 -9.32 -2.35 19.46
N ALA A 170 -9.14 -3.29 20.39
CA ALA A 170 -9.53 -3.08 21.78
C ALA A 170 -8.81 -1.88 22.43
N ILE A 171 -7.51 -1.71 22.13
CA ILE A 171 -6.73 -0.54 22.60
C ILE A 171 -7.25 0.75 21.95
N GLY A 172 -7.48 0.75 20.64
CA GLY A 172 -8.02 1.89 19.91
C GLY A 172 -9.36 2.36 20.46
N VAL A 173 -10.29 1.42 20.73
CA VAL A 173 -11.58 1.73 21.37
C VAL A 173 -11.39 2.35 22.74
N ALA A 174 -10.53 1.76 23.59
CA ALA A 174 -10.29 2.26 24.93
C ALA A 174 -9.79 3.71 24.91
N VAL A 175 -8.84 4.03 24.02
CA VAL A 175 -8.29 5.38 23.86
C VAL A 175 -9.37 6.34 23.35
N SER A 176 -10.12 5.97 22.30
CA SER A 176 -11.19 6.82 21.75
C SER A 176 -12.28 7.13 22.77
N VAL A 177 -12.72 6.14 23.54
CA VAL A 177 -13.75 6.33 24.58
C VAL A 177 -13.23 7.25 25.69
N LEU A 178 -11.99 7.06 26.16
CA LEU A 178 -11.39 7.90 27.19
C LEU A 178 -11.26 9.36 26.74
N LEU A 179 -10.79 9.60 25.51
CA LEU A 179 -10.69 10.93 24.93
C LEU A 179 -12.05 11.61 24.79
N ALA A 180 -13.04 10.89 24.26
CA ALA A 180 -14.41 11.40 24.11
C ALA A 180 -15.03 11.78 25.47
N LYS A 181 -14.86 10.93 26.50
CA LYS A 181 -15.35 11.20 27.87
C LYS A 181 -14.62 12.36 28.53
N ALA A 182 -13.35 12.59 28.20
CA ALA A 182 -12.58 13.74 28.64
C ALA A 182 -12.88 15.02 27.84
N GLY A 183 -13.68 14.95 26.76
CA GLY A 183 -13.90 16.07 25.85
C GLY A 183 -12.63 16.52 25.14
N MET A 184 -11.70 15.58 24.89
CA MET A 184 -10.39 15.85 24.30
C MET A 184 -10.27 15.20 22.92
N ASP A 185 -9.63 15.92 22.00
CA ASP A 185 -9.14 15.38 20.75
C ASP A 185 -7.73 14.78 20.92
N SER A 186 -7.40 13.78 20.10
CA SER A 186 -6.08 13.14 20.12
C SER A 186 -4.94 14.12 19.86
N SER A 187 -5.12 15.16 19.04
CA SER A 187 -4.12 16.19 18.80
C SER A 187 -3.76 17.02 20.04
N GLN A 188 -4.63 17.03 21.05
CA GLN A 188 -4.43 17.75 22.31
C GLN A 188 -3.58 16.96 23.31
N LEU A 189 -3.29 15.68 23.05
CA LEU A 189 -2.40 14.89 23.88
C LEU A 189 -0.95 15.37 23.71
N ARG A 190 -0.35 15.78 24.84
CA ARG A 190 1.03 16.33 24.86
C ARG A 190 2.11 15.26 24.99
N ARG A 191 1.78 14.10 25.55
CA ARG A 191 2.70 13.01 25.87
C ARG A 191 1.96 11.69 25.95
N VAL A 192 2.58 10.61 25.47
CA VAL A 192 2.11 9.22 25.66
C VAL A 192 3.21 8.44 26.37
N CYS A 193 2.85 7.79 27.47
CA CYS A 193 3.75 6.93 28.23
C CYS A 193 3.36 5.46 28.00
N ILE A 194 4.28 4.66 27.46
CA ILE A 194 4.06 3.24 27.19
C ILE A 194 4.81 2.42 28.24
N GLY A 195 4.05 1.72 29.09
CA GLY A 195 4.59 0.80 30.09
C GLY A 195 4.57 -0.66 29.62
N GLY A 196 5.32 -1.50 30.34
CA GLY A 196 5.40 -2.95 30.12
C GLY A 196 6.54 -3.37 29.19
N ILE A 197 6.91 -4.66 29.27
CA ILE A 197 8.01 -5.26 28.49
C ILE A 197 7.76 -5.12 26.98
N PHE A 198 6.51 -5.23 26.55
CA PHE A 198 6.15 -5.02 25.14
C PHE A 198 6.48 -3.59 24.67
N GLY A 199 6.19 -2.59 25.49
CA GLY A 199 6.44 -1.18 25.18
C GLY A 199 7.91 -0.85 24.99
N GLN A 200 8.83 -1.57 25.65
CA GLN A 200 10.27 -1.32 25.57
C GLN A 200 10.86 -1.59 24.19
N TYR A 201 10.31 -2.55 23.44
CA TYR A 201 10.78 -2.94 22.11
C TYR A 201 9.82 -2.47 21.01
N LEU A 202 8.81 -1.66 21.36
CA LEU A 202 7.83 -1.19 20.43
C LEU A 202 8.42 -0.10 19.54
N ASP A 203 8.43 -0.35 18.24
CA ASP A 203 8.70 0.69 17.25
C ASP A 203 7.48 1.63 17.18
N ILE A 204 7.70 2.89 17.59
CA ILE A 204 6.62 3.89 17.69
C ILE A 204 6.08 4.28 16.31
N ALA A 205 6.96 4.37 15.29
CA ALA A 205 6.54 4.73 13.96
C ALA A 205 5.63 3.64 13.38
N ASN A 206 6.05 2.38 13.48
CA ASN A 206 5.24 1.24 13.04
C ASN A 206 3.93 1.14 13.82
N ALA A 207 3.95 1.38 15.14
CA ALA A 207 2.74 1.34 15.97
C ALA A 207 1.72 2.42 15.59
N MET A 208 2.18 3.62 15.21
CA MET A 208 1.31 4.67 14.67
C MET A 208 0.81 4.30 13.27
N GLU A 209 1.68 3.79 12.41
CA GLU A 209 1.37 3.44 11.02
C GLU A 209 0.25 2.40 10.93
N ILE A 210 0.31 1.33 11.75
CA ILE A 210 -0.74 0.30 11.78
C ILE A 210 -2.02 0.75 12.51
N GLY A 211 -1.99 1.90 13.17
CA GLY A 211 -3.09 2.43 13.99
C GLY A 211 -3.25 1.70 15.34
N LEU A 212 -2.15 1.28 15.96
CA LEU A 212 -2.11 0.82 17.37
C LEU A 212 -2.02 2.02 18.32
N LEU A 213 -1.26 3.04 17.92
CA LEU A 213 -1.19 4.34 18.59
C LEU A 213 -1.86 5.41 17.73
N PRO A 214 -2.50 6.43 18.34
CA PRO A 214 -3.04 7.56 17.59
C PRO A 214 -1.90 8.32 16.88
N SER A 215 -2.19 8.88 15.70
CA SER A 215 -1.24 9.74 14.99
C SER A 215 -1.07 11.06 15.75
N MET A 216 0.11 11.32 16.32
CA MET A 216 0.32 12.52 17.12
C MET A 216 1.67 13.18 16.85
N PRO A 217 1.75 14.51 16.91
CA PRO A 217 2.95 15.26 16.54
C PRO A 217 4.04 15.30 17.62
N ARG A 218 3.91 14.58 18.76
CA ARG A 218 4.79 14.76 19.94
C ARG A 218 5.13 13.47 20.71
N ILE A 219 6.14 13.61 21.56
CA ILE A 219 6.93 12.63 22.35
C ILE A 219 6.13 11.43 22.87
N VAL A 220 6.56 10.23 22.48
CA VAL A 220 6.19 8.95 23.07
C VAL A 220 7.38 8.42 23.88
N GLU A 221 7.15 8.12 25.16
CA GLU A 221 8.19 7.66 26.10
C GLU A 221 7.91 6.22 26.52
N THR A 222 8.90 5.36 26.41
CA THR A 222 8.85 4.00 26.96
C THR A 222 9.24 4.06 28.44
N ALA A 223 8.31 3.71 29.32
CA ALA A 223 8.45 3.85 30.78
C ALA A 223 8.81 2.54 31.50
N GLY A 224 9.20 1.50 30.76
CA GLY A 224 9.61 0.21 31.31
C GLY A 224 8.53 -0.40 32.22
N ASN A 225 8.94 -0.96 33.37
CA ASN A 225 8.00 -1.49 34.36
C ASN A 225 7.42 -0.36 35.24
N THR A 226 6.36 0.28 34.75
CA THR A 226 5.68 1.39 35.43
C THR A 226 5.07 1.00 36.78
N ALA A 227 4.63 -0.25 36.94
CA ALA A 227 4.09 -0.73 38.21
C ALA A 227 5.17 -0.75 39.29
N LEU A 228 6.35 -1.29 38.97
CA LEU A 228 7.48 -1.32 39.90
C LEU A 228 7.96 0.10 40.24
N ALA A 229 8.14 0.95 39.23
CA ALA A 229 8.53 2.36 39.43
C ALA A 229 7.51 3.13 40.28
N GLY A 230 6.20 2.85 40.10
CA GLY A 230 5.14 3.42 40.93
C GLY A 230 5.22 2.96 42.39
N CYS A 231 5.43 1.66 42.64
CA CYS A 231 5.62 1.11 43.98
C CYS A 231 6.84 1.75 44.68
N GLU A 232 7.95 1.89 43.98
CA GLU A 232 9.16 2.53 44.49
C GLU A 232 8.90 3.99 44.87
N ALA A 233 8.26 4.77 43.98
CA ALA A 233 7.96 6.17 44.22
C ALA A 233 7.10 6.37 45.49
N VAL A 234 6.10 5.51 45.70
CA VAL A 234 5.22 5.52 46.88
C VAL A 234 5.96 5.08 48.15
N LEU A 235 6.90 4.15 48.04
CA LEU A 235 7.63 3.60 49.18
C LEU A 235 8.71 4.55 49.71
N VAL A 236 9.47 5.17 48.79
CA VAL A 236 10.71 5.90 49.11
C VAL A 236 10.46 7.33 49.57
N THR A 237 9.34 7.97 49.17
CA THR A 237 9.09 9.39 49.44
C THR A 237 7.70 9.64 50.04
N PRO A 238 7.57 10.53 51.05
CA PRO A 238 6.25 11.00 51.53
C PRO A 238 5.40 11.60 50.41
N GLU A 239 6.03 12.31 49.47
CA GLU A 239 5.39 12.92 48.31
C GLU A 239 4.74 11.88 47.40
N GLY A 240 5.35 10.70 47.25
CA GLY A 240 4.78 9.59 46.47
C GLY A 240 3.44 9.11 47.04
N LYS A 241 3.31 9.01 48.37
CA LYS A 241 2.05 8.64 49.03
C LYS A 241 0.96 9.70 48.83
N ILE A 242 1.33 10.98 48.90
CA ILE A 242 0.40 12.09 48.64
C ILE A 242 -0.13 12.01 47.20
N ARG A 243 0.76 11.87 46.21
CA ARG A 243 0.37 11.74 44.79
C ARG A 243 -0.53 10.53 44.54
N TRP A 244 -0.29 9.40 45.21
CA TRP A 244 -1.16 8.22 45.13
C TRP A 244 -2.57 8.51 45.65
N GLN A 245 -2.68 9.15 46.81
CA GLN A 245 -3.98 9.51 47.39
C GLN A 245 -4.75 10.49 46.50
N GLU A 246 -4.08 11.51 45.96
CA GLU A 246 -4.67 12.45 45.00
C GLU A 246 -5.14 11.76 43.72
N ALA A 247 -4.34 10.82 43.19
CA ALA A 247 -4.71 10.05 42.01
C ALA A 247 -5.93 9.17 42.27
N MET A 248 -5.97 8.45 43.41
CA MET A 248 -7.10 7.63 43.82
C MET A 248 -8.38 8.45 44.00
N ALA A 249 -8.28 9.65 44.59
CA ALA A 249 -9.43 10.53 44.78
C ALA A 249 -10.01 11.07 43.45
N ARG A 250 -9.24 11.06 42.37
CA ARG A 250 -9.61 11.60 41.05
C ARG A 250 -9.86 10.53 40.00
N ALA A 251 -9.50 9.28 40.27
CA ALA A 251 -9.64 8.18 39.33
C ALA A 251 -11.13 7.82 39.13
N ALA A 252 -11.49 7.59 37.88
CA ALA A 252 -12.81 7.10 37.50
C ALA A 252 -12.66 5.87 36.60
N THR A 253 -13.53 4.88 36.81
CA THR A 253 -13.55 3.66 36.00
C THR A 253 -14.57 3.77 34.88
N ILE A 254 -14.22 3.28 33.70
CA ILE A 254 -15.11 3.21 32.55
C ILE A 254 -15.26 1.74 32.16
N ASN A 255 -16.50 1.26 32.09
CA ASN A 255 -16.78 -0.07 31.56
C ASN A 255 -17.00 0.00 30.04
N LEU A 256 -15.97 -0.38 29.28
CA LEU A 256 -16.01 -0.36 27.82
C LEU A 256 -17.10 -1.29 27.23
N SER A 257 -17.42 -2.41 27.90
CA SER A 257 -18.43 -3.35 27.40
C SER A 257 -19.87 -2.81 27.51
N ALA A 258 -20.07 -1.73 28.26
CA ALA A 258 -21.36 -1.07 28.42
C ALA A 258 -21.49 0.19 27.53
N CYS A 259 -20.47 0.51 26.73
CA CYS A 259 -20.53 1.62 25.78
C CYS A 259 -21.31 1.19 24.53
N ALA A 260 -22.37 1.93 24.20
CA ALA A 260 -23.22 1.64 23.04
C ALA A 260 -22.44 1.72 21.71
N GLU A 261 -21.39 2.52 21.68
CA GLU A 261 -20.53 2.76 20.52
C GLU A 261 -19.38 1.75 20.41
N PHE A 262 -19.24 0.81 21.35
CA PHE A 262 -18.10 -0.11 21.43
C PHE A 262 -17.89 -0.87 20.11
N ASP A 263 -18.93 -1.52 19.60
CA ASP A 263 -18.83 -2.34 18.38
C ASP A 263 -18.48 -1.50 17.15
N ALA A 264 -19.05 -0.29 17.05
CA ALA A 264 -18.77 0.63 15.95
C ALA A 264 -17.31 1.11 15.99
N LEU A 265 -16.82 1.52 17.16
CA LEU A 265 -15.43 1.93 17.35
C LEU A 265 -14.47 0.74 17.16
N PHE A 266 -14.87 -0.47 17.59
CA PHE A 266 -14.05 -1.67 17.44
C PHE A 266 -13.83 -1.99 15.97
N LEU A 267 -14.88 -1.93 15.15
CA LEU A 267 -14.78 -2.11 13.70
C LEU A 267 -13.91 -1.02 13.04
N GLN A 268 -14.03 0.24 13.47
CA GLN A 268 -13.18 1.33 12.97
C GLN A 268 -11.69 1.08 13.23
N HIS A 269 -11.36 0.52 14.40
CA HIS A 269 -9.98 0.25 14.79
C HIS A 269 -9.47 -1.14 14.39
N LEU A 270 -10.31 -2.01 13.82
CA LEU A 270 -9.96 -3.41 13.52
C LEU A 270 -8.90 -3.55 12.42
N PHE A 271 -8.99 -2.73 11.38
CA PHE A 271 -8.11 -2.84 10.23
C PHE A 271 -6.76 -2.16 10.44
N LEU A 272 -5.74 -2.62 9.72
CA LEU A 272 -4.43 -1.97 9.70
C LEU A 272 -4.55 -0.67 8.91
N MET A 273 -3.93 0.38 9.42
CA MET A 273 -3.89 1.67 8.75
C MET A 273 -2.72 1.73 7.73
N PRO A 274 -2.83 2.56 6.68
CA PRO A 274 -4.04 3.27 6.26
C PRO A 274 -5.08 2.32 5.66
N ILE A 275 -6.36 2.57 5.95
CA ILE A 275 -7.46 1.96 5.18
C ILE A 275 -7.50 2.68 3.82
N THR A 276 -6.61 2.31 2.91
CA THR A 276 -6.81 2.61 1.50
C THR A 276 -8.01 1.78 1.05
N GLY A 277 -9.10 2.45 0.64
CA GLY A 277 -10.26 1.76 0.09
C GLY A 277 -9.81 0.81 -1.02
N ASP A 278 -10.28 -0.45 -0.96
CA ASP A 278 -10.11 -1.43 -2.03
C ASP A 278 -10.69 -0.91 -3.35
#